data_AF-A0A9D9X7E6-F1
#
_entry.id   AF-A0A9D9X7E6-F1
#
_cell.length_a   1.000
_cell.length_b   1.000
_cell.length_c   1.000
_cell.angle_alpha   90.00
_cell.angle_beta   90.00
_cell.angle_gamma   90.00
#
_symmetry.space_group_name_H-M   'P 1'
#
loop_
_entity.id
_entity.type
_entity.pdbx_description
1 polymer ?
#
loop_
_entity_poly.entity_id
_entity_poly.type
_entity_poly.pdbx_seq_one_letter_code
_entity_poly.pdbx_strand_id
1 'polypeptide(L)'
;MKSASEHQSLLTRSPIARALAVIGDRWTMVVLREMFSGATRFGELAAATGASRATLTKRLRAMVDNGLLYQSPYQTRPPRFEYRLTVKGSALYDTALAAWAWESRWTQAARRNLPMRLTHRSCGHRFTPVAVCGRCGTAISIRDIRFRAGVVSETQQEYLNDGSLRRSSTFSVAAGTGSGMFLHFIDVVADHWTPLVLAATFMGLRRYDELRRELGVATNILAHRLKLLVEAGVLQPQPGRAGARRLEYRLTDKGRELIVPTLAIHLWSMEWMPADSEPSMKLLHSCSARPLKMRMECNRCHGALRAQDVAAE
;
A
#
# COMPACT_ATOMS: atom_id res chain seq x y z
N MET A 1 -4.71 32.72 -28.65
CA MET A 1 -5.14 31.37 -28.23
C MET A 1 -4.00 30.70 -27.46
N LYS A 2 -3.98 30.83 -26.13
CA LYS A 2 -3.11 30.01 -25.27
C LYS A 2 -3.92 28.77 -24.90
N SER A 3 -3.46 27.58 -25.31
CA SER A 3 -4.14 26.31 -25.05
C SER A 3 -4.27 26.09 -23.54
N ALA A 4 -5.40 25.50 -23.16
CA ALA A 4 -5.75 25.18 -21.78
C ALA A 4 -4.65 24.33 -21.13
N SER A 5 -4.20 24.77 -19.95
CA SER A 5 -3.16 24.16 -19.13
C SER A 5 -3.33 22.64 -18.97
N GLU A 6 -2.38 21.86 -19.47
CA GLU A 6 -2.12 20.50 -18.98
C GLU A 6 -1.84 20.58 -17.48
N HIS A 7 -2.79 20.17 -16.64
CA HIS A 7 -2.53 20.01 -15.22
C HIS A 7 -1.57 18.83 -15.06
N GLN A 8 -0.29 19.14 -14.84
CA GLN A 8 0.71 18.16 -14.45
C GLN A 8 0.37 17.64 -13.04
N SER A 9 -0.29 16.49 -12.96
CA SER A 9 -0.62 15.84 -11.69
C SER A 9 0.66 15.42 -10.97
N LEU A 10 0.82 15.91 -9.73
CA LEU A 10 1.94 15.52 -8.87
C LEU A 10 1.80 14.07 -8.42
N LEU A 11 0.57 13.60 -8.23
CA LEU A 11 0.31 12.26 -7.72
C LEU A 11 0.40 11.15 -8.77
N THR A 12 -0.04 11.35 -10.01
CA THR A 12 0.02 10.27 -11.03
C THR A 12 1.46 9.98 -11.49
N ARG A 13 2.38 10.92 -11.28
CA ARG A 13 3.83 10.79 -11.51
C ARG A 13 4.64 10.60 -10.22
N SER A 14 3.97 10.32 -9.11
CA SER A 14 4.62 10.16 -7.81
C SER A 14 5.28 8.79 -7.65
N PRO A 15 6.23 8.66 -6.70
CA PRO A 15 6.78 7.35 -6.33
C PRO A 15 5.68 6.36 -5.92
N ILE A 16 4.62 6.80 -5.25
CA ILE A 16 3.52 5.90 -4.90
C ILE A 16 2.78 5.39 -6.14
N ALA A 17 2.49 6.24 -7.13
CA ALA A 17 1.88 5.79 -8.39
C ALA A 17 2.76 4.78 -9.13
N ARG A 18 4.08 5.02 -9.17
CA ARG A 18 5.06 4.08 -9.74
C ARG A 18 5.06 2.73 -9.03
N ALA A 19 5.01 2.71 -7.71
CA ALA A 19 4.91 1.45 -6.97
C ALA A 19 3.61 0.73 -7.28
N LEU A 20 2.49 1.46 -7.33
CA LEU A 20 1.17 0.86 -7.59
C LEU A 20 1.09 0.23 -8.98
N ALA A 21 1.82 0.71 -9.99
CA ALA A 21 1.91 0.01 -11.27
C ALA A 21 2.47 -1.42 -11.16
N VAL A 22 3.24 -1.70 -10.11
CA VAL A 22 3.85 -3.02 -9.84
C VAL A 22 3.05 -3.81 -8.81
N ILE A 23 2.65 -3.17 -7.69
CA ILE A 23 2.07 -3.86 -6.53
C ILE A 23 0.60 -3.52 -6.27
N GLY A 24 0.01 -2.58 -7.01
CA GLY A 24 -1.35 -2.07 -6.78
C GLY A 24 -2.45 -3.03 -7.21
N ASP A 25 -2.11 -4.13 -7.86
CA ASP A 25 -3.03 -5.21 -8.16
C ASP A 25 -3.31 -6.06 -6.91
N ARG A 26 -4.59 -6.32 -6.66
CA ARG A 26 -5.06 -7.13 -5.53
C ARG A 26 -4.35 -8.47 -5.41
N TRP A 27 -4.20 -9.21 -6.51
CA TRP A 27 -3.57 -10.54 -6.46
C TRP A 27 -2.10 -10.46 -6.07
N THR A 28 -1.40 -9.40 -6.47
CA THR A 28 -0.02 -9.16 -6.03
C THR A 28 0.06 -8.98 -4.52
N MET A 29 -0.85 -8.18 -3.93
CA MET A 29 -0.90 -8.01 -2.47
C MET A 29 -1.27 -9.30 -1.74
N VAL A 30 -2.22 -10.07 -2.27
CA VAL A 30 -2.63 -11.36 -1.70
C VAL A 30 -1.49 -12.39 -1.78
N VAL A 31 -0.78 -12.49 -2.92
CA VAL A 31 0.40 -13.36 -3.06
C VAL A 31 1.49 -12.95 -2.07
N LEU A 32 1.82 -11.66 -1.99
CA LEU A 32 2.82 -11.17 -1.03
C LEU A 32 2.45 -11.51 0.41
N ARG A 33 1.18 -11.36 0.79
CA ARG A 33 0.68 -11.77 2.11
C ARG A 33 0.96 -13.23 2.40
N GLU A 34 0.59 -14.13 1.49
CA GLU A 34 0.80 -15.57 1.68
C GLU A 34 2.30 -15.92 1.72
N MET A 35 3.12 -15.25 0.91
CA MET A 35 4.57 -15.46 0.93
C MET A 35 5.22 -14.98 2.24
N PHE A 36 4.74 -13.87 2.81
CA PHE A 36 5.17 -13.42 4.13
C PHE A 36 4.70 -14.35 5.26
N SER A 37 3.61 -15.09 5.05
CA SER A 37 3.17 -16.19 5.92
C SER A 37 3.89 -17.52 5.65
N GLY A 38 4.79 -17.58 4.65
CA GLY A 38 5.66 -18.73 4.37
C GLY A 38 5.28 -19.59 3.16
N ALA A 39 4.23 -19.27 2.41
CA ALA A 39 3.89 -20.00 1.19
C ALA A 39 4.91 -19.71 0.08
N THR A 40 5.58 -20.74 -0.44
CA THR A 40 6.59 -20.57 -1.52
C THR A 40 6.22 -21.34 -2.78
N ARG A 41 5.38 -22.38 -2.66
CA ARG A 41 5.06 -23.26 -3.79
C ARG A 41 3.79 -22.85 -4.50
N PHE A 42 3.72 -23.12 -5.81
CA PHE A 42 2.52 -22.80 -6.60
C PHE A 42 1.23 -23.41 -6.05
N GLY A 43 1.29 -24.68 -5.59
CA GLY A 43 0.12 -25.36 -5.02
C GLY A 43 -0.38 -24.71 -3.73
N GLU A 44 0.55 -24.34 -2.85
CA GLU A 44 0.26 -23.63 -1.59
C GLU A 44 -0.35 -22.25 -1.88
N LEU A 45 0.28 -21.47 -2.77
CA LEU A 45 -0.22 -20.17 -3.19
C LEU A 45 -1.60 -20.28 -3.88
N ALA A 46 -1.82 -21.27 -4.73
CA ALA A 46 -3.12 -21.46 -5.37
C ALA A 46 -4.22 -21.76 -4.34
N ALA A 47 -3.92 -22.64 -3.37
CA ALA A 47 -4.86 -23.01 -2.32
C ALA A 47 -5.17 -21.84 -1.38
N ALA A 48 -4.14 -21.09 -0.94
CA ALA A 48 -4.29 -20.02 0.03
C ALA A 48 -4.90 -18.74 -0.57
N THR A 49 -4.55 -18.40 -1.82
CA THR A 49 -5.04 -17.18 -2.47
C THR A 49 -6.45 -17.34 -3.05
N GLY A 50 -6.86 -18.56 -3.42
CA GLY A 50 -8.12 -18.82 -4.14
C GLY A 50 -8.12 -18.32 -5.60
N ALA A 51 -6.97 -17.88 -6.12
CA ALA A 51 -6.84 -17.44 -7.51
C ALA A 51 -6.98 -18.62 -8.48
N SER A 52 -7.58 -18.38 -9.65
CA SER A 52 -7.50 -19.35 -10.74
C SER A 52 -6.04 -19.59 -11.13
N ARG A 53 -5.70 -20.80 -11.58
CA ARG A 53 -4.33 -21.14 -11.98
C ARG A 53 -3.78 -20.19 -13.05
N ALA A 54 -4.63 -19.77 -14.00
CA ALA A 54 -4.25 -18.84 -15.05
C ALA A 54 -3.91 -17.45 -14.49
N THR A 55 -4.75 -16.93 -13.57
CA THR A 55 -4.51 -15.65 -12.89
C THR A 55 -3.24 -15.70 -12.07
N LEU A 56 -3.06 -16.73 -11.23
CA LEU A 56 -1.87 -16.87 -10.38
C LEU A 56 -0.60 -16.98 -11.22
N THR A 57 -0.63 -17.76 -12.31
CA THR A 57 0.52 -17.90 -13.22
C THR A 57 0.91 -16.57 -13.84
N LYS A 58 -0.07 -15.80 -14.36
CA LYS A 58 0.18 -14.47 -14.93
C LYS A 58 0.80 -13.53 -13.90
N ARG A 59 0.29 -13.57 -12.65
CA ARG A 59 0.76 -12.70 -11.57
C ARG A 59 2.17 -13.06 -11.09
N LEU A 60 2.45 -14.34 -10.87
CA LEU A 60 3.80 -14.79 -10.48
C LEU A 60 4.84 -14.45 -11.54
N ARG A 61 4.53 -14.59 -12.84
CA ARG A 61 5.42 -14.13 -13.91
C ARG A 61 5.68 -12.62 -13.82
N ALA A 62 4.63 -11.81 -13.74
CA ALA A 62 4.80 -10.37 -13.61
C ALA A 62 5.62 -9.97 -12.37
N MET A 63 5.47 -10.66 -11.24
CA MET A 63 6.26 -10.42 -10.04
C MET A 63 7.74 -10.84 -10.22
N VAL A 64 8.02 -11.89 -10.99
CA VAL A 64 9.40 -12.26 -11.38
C VAL A 64 9.99 -11.23 -12.33
N ASP A 65 9.24 -10.82 -13.36
CA ASP A 65 9.68 -9.82 -14.35
C ASP A 65 9.98 -8.46 -13.70
N ASN A 66 9.21 -8.09 -12.67
CA ASN A 66 9.45 -6.87 -11.88
C ASN A 66 10.53 -7.02 -10.78
N GLY A 67 11.16 -8.19 -10.69
CA GLY A 67 12.21 -8.49 -9.73
C GLY A 67 11.75 -8.56 -8.27
N LEU A 68 10.45 -8.80 -8.01
CA LEU A 68 9.93 -9.06 -6.67
C LEU A 68 10.24 -10.49 -6.22
N LEU A 69 10.19 -11.42 -7.18
CA LEU A 69 10.37 -12.85 -6.95
C LEU A 69 11.47 -13.42 -7.85
N TYR A 70 12.01 -14.56 -7.45
CA TYR A 70 12.79 -15.44 -8.32
C TYR A 70 12.33 -16.89 -8.14
N GLN A 71 12.57 -17.72 -9.16
CA GLN A 71 12.29 -19.15 -9.11
C GLN A 71 13.53 -19.89 -8.61
N SER A 72 13.35 -20.70 -7.56
CA SER A 72 14.40 -21.53 -6.98
C SER A 72 14.05 -23.01 -7.17
N PRO A 73 14.92 -23.82 -7.80
CA PRO A 73 14.69 -25.25 -7.93
C PRO A 73 14.84 -25.94 -6.57
N TYR A 74 13.87 -26.76 -6.17
CA TYR A 74 13.96 -27.59 -4.96
C TYR A 74 13.96 -29.10 -5.27
N GLN A 75 13.66 -29.47 -6.51
CA GLN A 75 13.70 -30.85 -6.99
C GLN A 75 14.20 -30.84 -8.44
N THR A 76 15.10 -31.75 -8.78
CA THR A 76 15.72 -31.82 -10.12
C THR A 76 15.05 -32.83 -11.04
N ARG A 77 14.36 -33.85 -10.49
CA ARG A 77 13.68 -34.89 -11.28
C ARG A 77 12.32 -35.29 -10.68
N PRO A 78 11.18 -34.96 -11.32
CA PRO A 78 11.03 -33.88 -12.31
C PRO A 78 11.44 -32.51 -11.74
N PRO A 79 11.88 -31.55 -12.57
CA PRO A 79 12.18 -30.19 -12.13
C PRO A 79 10.97 -29.55 -11.44
N ARG A 80 11.15 -29.13 -10.18
CA ARG A 80 10.15 -28.35 -9.45
C ARG A 80 10.77 -27.10 -8.88
N PHE A 81 10.01 -26.02 -8.99
CA PHE A 81 10.43 -24.69 -8.55
C PHE A 81 9.50 -24.21 -7.45
N GLU A 82 10.08 -23.46 -6.53
CA GLU A 82 9.37 -22.59 -5.61
C GLU A 82 9.69 -21.13 -5.92
N TYR A 83 8.81 -20.25 -5.49
CA TYR A 83 8.96 -18.80 -5.62
C TYR A 83 9.52 -18.27 -4.31
N ARG A 84 10.58 -17.48 -4.39
CA ARG A 84 11.19 -16.81 -3.24
C ARG A 84 11.24 -15.32 -3.48
N LEU A 85 11.08 -14.55 -2.40
CA LEU A 85 11.21 -13.09 -2.44
C LEU A 85 12.66 -12.70 -2.71
N THR A 86 12.88 -11.75 -3.61
CA THR A 86 14.15 -11.03 -3.72
C THR A 86 14.28 -10.04 -2.57
N VAL A 87 15.43 -9.38 -2.44
CA VAL A 87 15.58 -8.26 -1.47
C VAL A 87 14.54 -7.16 -1.74
N LYS A 88 14.26 -6.86 -3.02
CA LYS A 88 13.23 -5.92 -3.45
C LYS A 88 11.83 -6.35 -2.99
N GLY A 89 11.49 -7.63 -3.16
CA GLY A 89 10.21 -8.18 -2.71
C GLY A 89 10.10 -8.20 -1.18
N SER A 90 11.14 -8.62 -0.47
CA SER A 90 11.19 -8.64 1.00
C SER A 90 11.08 -7.26 1.62
N ALA A 91 11.53 -6.20 0.94
CA ALA A 91 11.38 -4.83 1.43
C ALA A 91 9.92 -4.34 1.50
N LEU A 92 8.97 -5.03 0.84
CA LEU A 92 7.53 -4.76 0.99
C LEU A 92 6.97 -5.25 2.34
N TYR A 93 7.79 -5.90 3.16
CA TYR A 93 7.37 -6.37 4.48
C TYR A 93 6.94 -5.23 5.41
N ASP A 94 7.54 -4.04 5.28
CA ASP A 94 7.10 -2.87 6.06
C ASP A 94 5.65 -2.49 5.74
N THR A 95 5.24 -2.60 4.48
CA THR A 95 3.85 -2.41 4.05
C THR A 95 2.93 -3.46 4.67
N ALA A 96 3.38 -4.72 4.71
CA ALA A 96 2.63 -5.82 5.31
C ALA A 96 2.44 -5.63 6.84
N LEU A 97 3.49 -5.24 7.55
CA LEU A 97 3.43 -4.92 8.98
C LEU A 97 2.52 -3.71 9.25
N ALA A 98 2.61 -2.67 8.42
CA ALA A 98 1.75 -1.49 8.54
C ALA A 98 0.27 -1.82 8.30
N ALA A 99 -0.01 -2.65 7.30
CA ALA A 99 -1.35 -3.18 7.03
C ALA A 99 -1.88 -4.00 8.21
N TRP A 100 -1.05 -4.91 8.75
CA TRP A 100 -1.37 -5.72 9.92
C TRP A 100 -1.70 -4.84 11.13
N ALA A 101 -0.90 -3.81 11.41
CA ALA A 101 -1.10 -2.92 12.56
C ALA A 101 -2.43 -2.16 12.46
N TRP A 102 -2.71 -1.63 11.27
CA TRP A 102 -3.94 -0.91 11.00
C TRP A 102 -5.17 -1.81 11.12
N GLU A 103 -5.12 -2.99 10.51
CA GLU A 103 -6.20 -3.98 10.56
C GLU A 103 -6.44 -4.41 12.01
N SER A 104 -5.38 -4.82 12.70
CA SER A 104 -5.44 -5.17 14.12
C SER A 104 -6.08 -4.09 14.97
N ARG A 105 -5.94 -2.81 14.64
CA ARG A 105 -6.56 -1.75 15.44
C ARG A 105 -8.02 -1.46 15.08
N TRP A 106 -8.36 -1.50 13.79
CA TRP A 106 -9.62 -0.91 13.28
C TRP A 106 -10.65 -1.92 12.76
N THR A 107 -10.30 -3.19 12.60
CA THR A 107 -11.23 -4.24 12.11
C THR A 107 -11.65 -5.22 13.21
N GLN A 108 -11.12 -5.09 14.43
CA GLN A 108 -11.48 -5.91 15.60
C GLN A 108 -12.98 -5.95 15.93
N ALA A 109 -13.77 -4.95 15.49
CA ALA A 109 -15.20 -4.88 15.77
C ALA A 109 -16.03 -5.96 15.06
N ALA A 110 -15.56 -6.52 13.95
CA ALA A 110 -16.24 -7.62 13.25
C ALA A 110 -15.63 -8.97 13.68
N ARG A 111 -16.02 -9.44 14.87
CA ARG A 111 -15.59 -10.72 15.46
C ARG A 111 -15.76 -11.87 14.45
N ARG A 112 -14.65 -12.34 13.85
CA ARG A 112 -14.41 -13.76 13.51
C ARG A 112 -13.02 -14.07 12.93
N ASN A 113 -12.30 -13.13 12.31
CA ASN A 113 -10.97 -13.38 11.73
C ASN A 113 -10.00 -12.23 12.05
N LEU A 114 -9.42 -12.23 13.27
CA LEU A 114 -8.34 -11.30 13.58
C LEU A 114 -7.06 -11.72 12.83
N PRO A 115 -6.23 -10.77 12.38
CA PRO A 115 -4.96 -11.13 11.76
C PRO A 115 -4.09 -11.92 12.75
N MET A 116 -3.24 -12.79 12.21
CA MET A 116 -2.34 -13.68 12.99
C MET A 116 -1.61 -12.91 14.10
N ARG A 117 -1.35 -13.53 15.24
CA ARG A 117 -0.52 -12.91 16.28
C ARG A 117 0.93 -12.87 15.81
N LEU A 118 1.55 -11.71 15.89
CA LEU A 118 2.96 -11.55 15.53
C LEU A 118 3.85 -11.67 16.78
N THR A 119 4.86 -12.53 16.69
CA THR A 119 5.89 -12.71 17.71
C THR A 119 7.25 -12.30 17.14
N HIS A 120 7.99 -11.45 17.86
CA HIS A 120 9.31 -11.03 17.45
C HIS A 120 10.32 -12.06 17.94
N ARG A 121 10.99 -12.75 17.03
CA ARG A 121 11.88 -13.89 17.35
C ARG A 121 13.03 -13.51 18.26
N SER A 122 13.60 -12.31 18.10
CA SER A 122 14.75 -11.89 18.89
C SER A 122 14.43 -11.60 20.37
N CYS A 123 13.21 -11.15 20.68
CA CYS A 123 12.81 -10.86 22.06
C CYS A 123 11.74 -11.81 22.62
N GLY A 124 11.20 -12.72 21.81
CA GLY A 124 10.17 -13.70 22.20
C GLY A 124 8.79 -13.10 22.49
N HIS A 125 8.61 -11.79 22.39
CA HIS A 125 7.34 -11.15 22.75
C HIS A 125 6.38 -11.08 21.56
N ARG A 126 5.09 -11.25 21.89
CA ARG A 126 4.01 -10.75 21.03
C ARG A 126 4.10 -9.24 20.94
N PHE A 127 3.97 -8.69 19.74
CA PHE A 127 4.17 -7.27 19.51
C PHE A 127 3.13 -6.68 18.56
N THR A 128 3.02 -5.35 18.61
CA THR A 128 2.37 -4.55 17.58
C THR A 128 3.47 -3.76 16.87
N PRO A 129 3.59 -3.85 15.53
CA PRO A 129 4.60 -3.08 14.82
C PRO A 129 4.32 -1.58 14.93
N VAL A 130 5.37 -0.80 15.16
CA VAL A 130 5.31 0.66 15.21
C VAL A 130 6.22 1.22 14.13
N ALA A 131 5.67 2.07 13.25
CA ALA A 131 6.46 2.84 12.32
C ALA A 131 7.04 4.06 13.01
N VAL A 132 8.37 4.18 13.02
CA VAL A 132 9.09 5.31 13.61
C VAL A 132 9.90 6.06 12.57
N CYS A 133 10.13 7.34 12.82
CA CYS A 133 11.10 8.12 12.05
C CYS A 133 12.50 7.56 12.32
N GLY A 134 13.21 7.14 11.26
CA GLY A 134 14.56 6.61 11.35
C GLY A 134 15.64 7.61 11.78
N ARG A 135 15.26 8.85 12.15
CA ARG A 135 16.16 9.87 12.69
C ARG A 135 15.92 10.17 14.16
N CYS A 136 14.68 10.49 14.54
CA CYS A 136 14.35 10.88 15.92
C CYS A 136 13.69 9.75 16.73
N GLY A 137 13.36 8.62 16.12
CA GLY A 137 12.72 7.47 16.79
C GLY A 137 11.25 7.69 17.16
N THR A 138 10.67 8.86 16.88
CA THR A 138 9.25 9.14 17.17
C THR A 138 8.34 8.36 16.24
N ALA A 139 7.24 7.83 16.79
CA ALA A 139 6.20 7.18 16.01
C ALA A 139 5.63 8.13 14.94
N ILE A 140 5.48 7.63 13.71
CA ILE A 140 5.02 8.42 12.58
C ILE A 140 3.52 8.68 12.69
N SER A 141 3.13 9.94 12.58
CA SER A 141 1.75 10.39 12.42
C SER A 141 1.64 11.30 11.22
N ILE A 142 0.49 11.31 10.54
CA ILE A 142 0.22 12.23 9.42
C ILE A 142 0.42 13.70 9.82
N ARG A 143 0.22 14.04 11.10
CA ARG A 143 0.39 15.41 11.61
C ARG A 143 1.85 15.88 11.56
N ASP A 144 2.79 14.95 11.57
CA ASP A 144 4.23 15.21 11.58
C ASP A 144 4.86 15.08 10.19
N ILE A 145 4.06 14.79 9.17
CA ILE A 145 4.53 14.65 7.78
C ILE A 145 4.22 15.91 6.99
N ARG A 146 5.24 16.46 6.35
CA ARG A 146 5.11 17.57 5.39
C ARG A 146 5.42 17.07 3.98
N PHE A 147 4.55 17.43 3.06
CA PHE A 147 4.70 17.14 1.62
C PHE A 147 5.37 18.34 0.96
N ARG A 148 6.50 18.10 0.27
CA ARG A 148 7.15 19.11 -0.56
C ARG A 148 7.15 18.64 -2.01
N ALA A 149 6.52 19.41 -2.89
CA ALA A 149 6.58 19.17 -4.32
C ALA A 149 8.05 19.22 -4.78
N GLY A 150 8.45 18.23 -5.58
CA GLY A 150 9.72 18.24 -6.30
C GLY A 150 9.53 18.75 -7.73
N VAL A 151 10.57 18.60 -8.54
CA VAL A 151 10.51 18.94 -9.96
C VAL A 151 9.79 17.80 -10.70
N VAL A 152 8.68 18.13 -11.36
CA VAL A 152 8.03 17.20 -12.29
C VAL A 152 8.74 17.33 -13.62
N SER A 153 9.58 16.35 -13.95
CA SER A 153 10.22 16.28 -15.27
C SER A 153 9.20 15.81 -16.32
N GLU A 154 9.30 16.32 -17.55
CA GLU A 154 8.56 15.80 -18.71
C GLU A 154 8.83 14.31 -18.96
N THR A 155 10.00 13.81 -18.53
CA THR A 155 10.38 12.38 -18.65
C THR A 155 9.70 11.46 -17.62
N GLN A 156 8.97 11.99 -16.64
CA GLN A 156 8.26 11.15 -15.66
C GLN A 156 7.03 10.52 -16.32
N GLN A 157 7.16 9.23 -16.64
CA GLN A 157 6.11 8.44 -17.27
C GLN A 157 4.85 8.39 -16.41
N GLU A 158 3.69 8.57 -17.04
CA GLU A 158 2.42 8.48 -16.35
C GLU A 158 2.01 7.01 -16.15
N TYR A 159 2.12 6.53 -14.92
CA TYR A 159 2.04 5.09 -14.61
C TYR A 159 0.62 4.50 -14.68
N LEU A 160 -0.42 5.33 -14.69
CA LEU A 160 -1.81 4.88 -14.45
C LEU A 160 -2.70 4.91 -15.71
N ASN A 161 -2.20 5.39 -16.85
CA ASN A 161 -3.01 5.64 -18.04
C ASN A 161 -3.04 4.50 -19.09
N ASP A 162 -2.35 3.37 -18.88
CA ASP A 162 -2.20 2.32 -19.91
C ASP A 162 -3.44 1.39 -20.11
N GLY A 163 -4.53 1.60 -19.36
CA GLY A 163 -5.74 0.78 -19.49
C GLY A 163 -5.70 -0.58 -18.79
N SER A 164 -4.58 -1.00 -18.19
CA SER A 164 -4.48 -2.18 -17.33
C SER A 164 -5.40 -2.10 -16.10
N LEU A 165 -5.79 -0.89 -15.71
CA LEU A 165 -6.69 -0.59 -14.59
C LEU A 165 -8.18 -0.74 -14.93
N ARG A 166 -8.57 -0.83 -16.22
CA ARG A 166 -9.98 -0.82 -16.63
C ARG A 166 -10.77 -2.08 -16.23
N ARG A 167 -10.12 -3.14 -15.72
CA ARG A 167 -10.76 -4.41 -15.32
C ARG A 167 -10.51 -4.82 -13.88
N SER A 168 -10.54 -3.88 -12.93
CA SER A 168 -10.83 -4.28 -11.54
C SER A 168 -12.34 -4.45 -11.39
N SER A 169 -12.83 -5.64 -11.73
CA SER A 169 -14.20 -6.04 -11.42
C SER A 169 -14.42 -5.99 -9.92
N THR A 170 -15.59 -5.49 -9.52
CA THR A 170 -16.11 -5.60 -8.16
C THR A 170 -16.12 -7.07 -7.77
N PHE A 171 -15.18 -7.48 -6.92
CA PHE A 171 -15.14 -8.84 -6.41
C PHE A 171 -15.81 -8.87 -5.04
N SER A 172 -16.80 -9.75 -4.90
CA SER A 172 -17.43 -10.07 -3.62
C SER A 172 -16.47 -10.88 -2.76
N VAL A 173 -16.50 -10.62 -1.46
CA VAL A 173 -15.70 -11.31 -0.43
C VAL A 173 -16.09 -12.79 -0.43
N ALA A 174 -15.39 -13.61 -1.20
CA ALA A 174 -15.22 -14.99 -0.79
C ALA A 174 -14.29 -14.93 0.43
N ALA A 175 -14.87 -15.13 1.61
CA ALA A 175 -14.14 -15.28 2.85
C ALA A 175 -13.10 -16.39 2.65
N GLY A 176 -11.86 -15.99 2.35
CA GLY A 176 -10.73 -16.89 2.46
C GLY A 176 -10.72 -17.36 3.91
N THR A 177 -10.80 -18.67 4.11
CA THR A 177 -10.72 -19.33 5.41
C THR A 177 -9.29 -19.29 5.99
N GLY A 178 -8.40 -18.49 5.41
CA GLY A 178 -6.99 -18.43 5.76
C GLY A 178 -6.69 -17.46 6.89
N SER A 179 -5.89 -17.92 7.86
CA SER A 179 -5.22 -17.08 8.86
C SER A 179 -4.07 -16.35 8.16
N GLY A 180 -4.34 -15.19 7.58
CA GLY A 180 -3.36 -14.37 6.86
C GLY A 180 -2.88 -13.17 7.68
N MET A 181 -1.74 -12.58 7.30
CA MET A 181 -1.20 -11.39 7.98
C MET A 181 -2.16 -10.18 7.90
N PHE A 182 -2.91 -10.00 6.82
CA PHE A 182 -3.91 -8.93 6.72
C PHE A 182 -4.99 -9.33 5.71
N LEU A 183 -6.25 -9.39 6.13
CA LEU A 183 -7.38 -9.85 5.32
C LEU A 183 -8.19 -8.64 4.82
N HIS A 184 -8.68 -7.84 5.75
CA HIS A 184 -9.57 -6.72 5.48
C HIS A 184 -8.85 -5.48 4.94
N PHE A 185 -7.56 -5.31 5.21
CA PHE A 185 -6.79 -4.21 4.62
C PHE A 185 -6.82 -4.24 3.08
N ILE A 186 -6.73 -5.44 2.49
CA ILE A 186 -6.76 -5.63 1.03
C ILE A 186 -8.10 -5.17 0.45
N ASP A 187 -9.21 -5.42 1.16
CA ASP A 187 -10.54 -5.02 0.68
C ASP A 187 -10.73 -3.49 0.67
N VAL A 188 -10.03 -2.79 1.58
CA VAL A 188 -10.07 -1.32 1.66
C VAL A 188 -9.08 -0.69 0.69
N VAL A 189 -7.87 -1.23 0.55
CA VAL A 189 -6.72 -0.53 -0.05
C VAL A 189 -6.20 -1.17 -1.35
N ALA A 190 -6.54 -2.44 -1.65
CA ALA A 190 -5.98 -3.15 -2.81
C ALA A 190 -6.67 -2.83 -4.13
N ASP A 191 -6.89 -1.55 -4.36
CA ASP A 191 -7.09 -1.01 -5.67
C ASP A 191 -6.12 0.14 -5.92
N HIS A 192 -5.72 0.32 -7.16
CA HIS A 192 -4.72 1.32 -7.54
C HIS A 192 -5.15 2.76 -7.22
N TRP A 193 -6.45 3.06 -7.11
CA TRP A 193 -6.91 4.42 -6.83
C TRP A 193 -6.97 4.74 -5.34
N THR A 194 -7.23 3.78 -4.44
CA THR A 194 -7.36 4.09 -3.00
C THR A 194 -6.10 4.71 -2.41
N PRO A 195 -4.89 4.17 -2.57
CA PRO A 195 -3.69 4.79 -2.00
C PRO A 195 -3.42 6.19 -2.59
N LEU A 196 -3.86 6.46 -3.83
CA LEU A 196 -3.74 7.77 -4.46
C LEU A 196 -4.79 8.77 -3.95
N VAL A 197 -6.04 8.32 -3.76
CA VAL A 197 -7.09 9.11 -3.08
C VAL A 197 -6.63 9.44 -1.66
N LEU A 198 -6.07 8.48 -0.94
CA LEU A 198 -5.52 8.69 0.39
C LEU A 198 -4.34 9.68 0.35
N ALA A 199 -3.38 9.50 -0.55
CA ALA A 199 -2.28 10.44 -0.75
C ALA A 199 -2.79 11.87 -1.02
N ALA A 200 -3.79 12.03 -1.89
CA ALA A 200 -4.43 13.31 -2.16
C ALA A 200 -5.06 13.93 -0.90
N THR A 201 -5.78 13.13 -0.11
CA THR A 201 -6.38 13.61 1.15
C THR A 201 -5.34 13.95 2.22
N PHE A 202 -4.21 13.25 2.28
CA PHE A 202 -3.08 13.56 3.15
C PHE A 202 -2.40 14.88 2.78
N MET A 203 -2.35 15.21 1.49
CA MET A 203 -1.91 16.53 1.01
C MET A 203 -2.94 17.64 1.26
N GLY A 204 -4.13 17.31 1.77
CA GLY A 204 -5.18 18.27 2.12
C GLY A 204 -6.24 18.49 1.05
N LEU A 205 -6.23 17.73 -0.06
CA LEU A 205 -7.32 17.75 -1.04
C LEU A 205 -8.56 17.09 -0.45
N ARG A 206 -9.68 17.82 -0.39
CA ARG A 206 -10.88 17.35 0.32
C ARG A 206 -12.13 17.36 -0.53
N ARG A 207 -12.11 18.01 -1.70
CA ARG A 207 -13.30 18.14 -2.55
C ARG A 207 -13.23 17.19 -3.73
N TYR A 208 -14.39 16.70 -4.15
CA TYR A 208 -14.51 15.79 -5.31
C TYR A 208 -13.81 16.34 -6.56
N ASP A 209 -14.03 17.61 -6.90
CA ASP A 209 -13.44 18.23 -8.09
C ASP A 209 -11.91 18.37 -8.01
N GLU A 210 -11.37 18.57 -6.81
CA GLU A 210 -9.93 18.66 -6.56
C GLU A 210 -9.29 17.28 -6.73
N LEU A 211 -9.86 16.27 -6.07
CA LEU A 211 -9.42 14.87 -6.15
C LEU A 211 -9.47 14.37 -7.59
N ARG A 212 -10.56 14.63 -8.32
CA ARG A 212 -10.71 14.21 -9.72
C ARG A 212 -9.66 14.85 -10.61
N ARG A 213 -9.44 16.15 -10.46
CA ARG A 213 -8.47 16.91 -11.27
C ARG A 213 -7.05 16.43 -11.00
N GLU A 214 -6.71 16.24 -9.73
CA GLU A 214 -5.38 15.76 -9.34
C GLU A 214 -5.14 14.33 -9.81
N LEU A 215 -6.11 13.44 -9.72
CA LEU A 215 -5.90 12.02 -10.02
C LEU A 215 -6.11 11.65 -11.49
N GLY A 216 -6.73 12.52 -12.30
CA GLY A 216 -7.08 12.20 -13.70
C GLY A 216 -8.07 11.03 -13.84
N VAL A 217 -8.72 10.63 -12.75
CA VAL A 217 -9.57 9.43 -12.68
C VAL A 217 -10.99 9.70 -13.21
N ALA A 218 -11.60 8.68 -13.81
CA ALA A 218 -12.99 8.73 -14.26
C ALA A 218 -13.97 8.99 -13.10
N THR A 219 -15.04 9.74 -13.38
CA THR A 219 -15.99 10.23 -12.37
C THR A 219 -16.67 9.10 -11.59
N ASN A 220 -17.10 8.05 -12.29
CA ASN A 220 -17.72 6.86 -11.72
C ASN A 220 -16.76 6.10 -10.78
N ILE A 221 -15.49 5.98 -11.16
CA ILE A 221 -14.46 5.33 -10.35
C ILE A 221 -14.21 6.11 -9.06
N LEU A 222 -13.99 7.43 -9.14
CA LEU A 222 -13.78 8.24 -7.95
C LEU A 222 -15.00 8.24 -7.02
N ALA A 223 -16.20 8.38 -7.58
CA ALA A 223 -17.44 8.36 -6.80
C ALA A 223 -17.60 7.03 -6.05
N HIS A 224 -17.35 5.91 -6.71
CA HIS A 224 -17.38 4.59 -6.10
C HIS A 224 -16.32 4.45 -4.99
N ARG A 225 -15.09 4.92 -5.20
CA ARG A 225 -14.02 4.85 -4.19
C ARG A 225 -14.31 5.70 -2.97
N LEU A 226 -14.79 6.93 -3.16
CA LEU A 226 -15.19 7.79 -2.04
C LEU A 226 -16.34 7.17 -1.25
N LYS A 227 -17.32 6.56 -1.93
CA LYS A 227 -18.39 5.81 -1.26
C LYS A 227 -17.83 4.68 -0.38
N LEU A 228 -16.96 3.82 -0.93
CA LEU A 228 -16.35 2.72 -0.17
C LEU A 228 -15.52 3.21 1.03
N LEU A 229 -14.74 4.28 0.86
CA LEU A 229 -13.95 4.85 1.95
C LEU A 229 -14.82 5.48 3.04
N VAL A 230 -15.98 6.03 2.68
CA VAL A 230 -16.97 6.53 3.65
C VAL A 230 -17.66 5.37 4.38
N GLU A 231 -18.10 4.34 3.66
CA GLU A 231 -18.71 3.14 4.24
C GLU A 231 -17.73 2.39 5.17
N ALA A 232 -16.45 2.36 4.82
CA ALA A 232 -15.39 1.78 5.65
C ALA A 232 -15.03 2.67 6.86
N GLY A 233 -15.58 3.88 6.98
CA GLY A 233 -15.28 4.85 8.04
C GLY A 233 -13.87 5.42 7.96
N VAL A 234 -13.23 5.37 6.78
CA VAL A 234 -11.91 5.97 6.51
C VAL A 234 -12.04 7.45 6.22
N LEU A 235 -13.09 7.83 5.49
CA LEU A 235 -13.46 9.22 5.24
C LEU A 235 -14.82 9.52 5.87
N GLN A 236 -15.03 10.77 6.25
CA GLN A 236 -16.31 11.28 6.68
C GLN A 236 -16.69 12.46 5.78
N PRO A 237 -17.85 12.43 5.12
CA PRO A 237 -18.35 13.58 4.39
C PRO A 237 -18.84 14.64 5.38
N GLN A 238 -18.42 15.88 5.17
CA GLN A 238 -18.86 17.03 5.95
C GLN A 238 -19.32 18.14 5.00
N PRO A 239 -20.31 18.97 5.37
CA PRO A 239 -20.61 20.18 4.62
C PRO A 239 -19.35 21.04 4.51
N GLY A 240 -19.11 21.62 3.33
CA GLY A 240 -18.05 22.62 3.19
C GLY A 240 -18.30 23.84 4.10
N ARG A 241 -17.32 24.75 4.20
CA ARG A 241 -17.48 25.99 4.97
C ARG A 241 -18.77 26.74 4.59
N ALA A 242 -19.40 27.35 5.61
CA ALA A 242 -20.71 28.02 5.60
C ALA A 242 -21.17 28.52 4.21
N GLY A 243 -22.20 27.88 3.67
CA GLY A 243 -22.82 28.24 2.38
C GLY A 243 -22.37 27.40 1.18
N ALA A 244 -21.32 26.58 1.31
CA ALA A 244 -20.91 25.68 0.23
C ALA A 244 -21.89 24.49 0.10
N ARG A 245 -22.62 24.42 -1.03
CA ARG A 245 -23.43 23.24 -1.44
C ARG A 245 -22.62 21.95 -1.64
N ARG A 246 -21.28 22.00 -1.55
CA ARG A 246 -20.38 20.90 -1.90
C ARG A 246 -19.81 20.24 -0.64
N LEU A 247 -19.79 18.91 -0.65
CA LEU A 247 -19.22 18.10 0.43
C LEU A 247 -17.68 18.14 0.41
N GLU A 248 -17.10 18.12 1.61
CA GLU A 248 -15.69 17.84 1.86
C GLU A 248 -15.54 16.44 2.46
N TYR A 249 -14.61 15.65 1.93
CA TYR A 249 -14.25 14.33 2.44
C TYR A 249 -13.06 14.47 3.38
N ARG A 250 -13.26 14.23 4.67
CA ARG A 250 -12.22 14.39 5.70
C ARG A 250 -11.82 13.04 6.27
N LEU A 251 -10.52 12.88 6.53
CA LEU A 251 -10.00 11.67 7.18
C LEU A 251 -10.51 11.57 8.62
N THR A 252 -11.08 10.42 8.95
CA THR A 252 -11.32 10.00 10.33
C THR A 252 -10.00 9.59 11.00
N ASP A 253 -10.00 9.27 12.29
CA ASP A 253 -8.79 8.72 12.93
C ASP A 253 -8.38 7.38 12.32
N LYS A 254 -9.34 6.54 11.92
CA LYS A 254 -9.10 5.32 11.13
C LYS A 254 -8.39 5.62 9.82
N GLY A 255 -8.83 6.65 9.09
CA GLY A 255 -8.20 7.03 7.82
C GLY A 255 -6.83 7.67 7.98
N ARG A 256 -6.60 8.43 9.05
CA ARG A 256 -5.29 9.06 9.33
C ARG A 256 -4.19 8.03 9.51
N GLU A 257 -4.49 6.86 10.06
CA GLU A 257 -3.50 5.79 10.30
C GLU A 257 -3.11 5.02 9.05
N LEU A 258 -3.89 5.14 7.96
CA LEU A 258 -3.47 4.62 6.64
C LEU A 258 -2.26 5.36 6.07
N ILE A 259 -1.81 6.46 6.69
CA ILE A 259 -0.57 7.13 6.31
C ILE A 259 0.63 6.18 6.36
N VAL A 260 0.70 5.28 7.35
CA VAL A 260 1.84 4.39 7.53
C VAL A 260 1.99 3.40 6.35
N PRO A 261 0.96 2.62 5.96
CA PRO A 261 1.09 1.77 4.78
C PRO A 261 1.27 2.57 3.49
N THR A 262 0.66 3.76 3.35
CA THR A 262 0.91 4.65 2.19
C THR A 262 2.37 5.11 2.11
N LEU A 263 2.98 5.46 3.25
CA LEU A 263 4.40 5.81 3.35
C LEU A 263 5.31 4.63 3.05
N ALA A 264 4.97 3.43 3.53
CA ALA A 264 5.74 2.21 3.25
C ALA A 264 5.84 1.97 1.74
N ILE A 265 4.72 2.07 1.01
CA ILE A 265 4.68 1.92 -0.45
C ILE A 265 5.50 3.03 -1.14
N HIS A 266 5.33 4.28 -0.71
CA HIS A 266 6.05 5.41 -1.28
C HIS A 266 7.57 5.26 -1.10
N LEU A 267 8.04 4.97 0.11
CA LEU A 267 9.46 4.84 0.43
C LEU A 267 10.07 3.60 -0.22
N TRP A 268 9.32 2.51 -0.34
CA TRP A 268 9.74 1.34 -1.12
C TRP A 268 9.99 1.70 -2.58
N SER A 269 9.10 2.48 -3.21
CA SER A 269 9.27 2.97 -4.59
C SER A 269 10.49 3.87 -4.75
N MET A 270 10.78 4.68 -3.73
CA MET A 270 11.94 5.57 -3.75
C MET A 270 13.26 4.80 -3.74
N GLU A 271 13.31 3.69 -3.00
CA GLU A 271 14.50 2.86 -2.88
C GLU A 271 14.67 1.91 -4.08
N TRP A 272 13.59 1.21 -4.47
CA TRP A 272 13.67 0.06 -5.39
C TRP A 272 13.25 0.35 -6.83
N MET A 273 12.78 1.58 -7.07
CA MET A 273 12.39 2.06 -8.39
C MET A 273 12.85 3.52 -8.56
N PRO A 274 14.14 3.85 -8.38
CA PRO A 274 14.61 5.23 -8.50
C PRO A 274 14.29 5.77 -9.91
N ALA A 275 13.83 7.01 -9.97
CA ALA A 275 13.70 7.71 -11.25
C ALA A 275 15.04 8.37 -11.60
N ASP A 276 15.28 8.57 -12.90
CA ASP A 276 16.47 9.29 -13.40
C ASP A 276 16.48 10.78 -13.01
N SER A 277 15.32 11.30 -12.59
CA SER A 277 15.12 12.69 -12.16
C SER A 277 14.77 12.77 -10.68
N GLU A 278 14.88 13.99 -10.11
CA GLU A 278 14.40 14.23 -8.75
C GLU A 278 12.95 13.77 -8.58
N PRO A 279 12.59 13.20 -7.41
CA PRO A 279 11.24 12.75 -7.16
C PRO A 279 10.27 13.92 -7.18
N SER A 280 9.13 13.75 -7.85
CA SER A 280 8.01 14.70 -7.91
C SER A 280 7.44 15.05 -6.53
N MET A 281 7.72 14.24 -5.51
CA MET A 281 7.30 14.47 -4.13
C MET A 281 8.38 14.03 -3.14
N LYS A 282 8.76 14.96 -2.24
CA LYS A 282 9.65 14.71 -1.10
C LYS A 282 8.82 14.75 0.19
N LEU A 283 8.92 13.70 1.00
CA LEU A 283 8.24 13.61 2.29
C LEU A 283 9.22 13.94 3.42
N LEU A 284 8.84 14.86 4.30
CA LEU A 284 9.67 15.33 5.40
C LEU A 284 8.98 15.05 6.74
N HIS A 285 9.73 14.61 7.74
CA HIS A 285 9.25 14.55 9.12
C HIS A 285 9.46 15.89 9.81
N SER A 286 8.60 16.26 10.76
CA SER A 286 8.70 17.52 11.53
C SER A 286 10.05 17.69 12.23
N CYS A 287 10.76 16.60 12.53
CA CYS A 287 12.08 16.63 13.15
C CYS A 287 13.24 17.06 12.21
N SER A 288 13.06 17.08 10.88
CA SER A 288 14.17 17.35 9.94
C SER A 288 13.74 17.79 8.55
N ALA A 289 14.52 18.68 7.93
CA ALA A 289 14.38 19.04 6.52
C ALA A 289 14.91 17.97 5.53
N ARG A 290 15.51 16.89 6.02
CA ARG A 290 15.96 15.76 5.19
C ARG A 290 14.79 14.82 4.86
N PRO A 291 14.83 14.11 3.71
CA PRO A 291 13.81 13.13 3.36
C PRO A 291 13.56 12.12 4.49
N LEU A 292 12.28 11.82 4.73
CA LEU A 292 11.83 10.85 5.73
C LEU A 292 12.46 9.49 5.45
N LYS A 293 13.06 8.90 6.49
CA LYS A 293 13.31 7.47 6.57
C LYS A 293 12.34 6.88 7.59
N MET A 294 11.74 5.76 7.25
CA MET A 294 10.85 5.01 8.14
C MET A 294 11.50 3.69 8.52
N ARG A 295 11.27 3.24 9.74
CA ARG A 295 11.61 1.89 10.22
C ARG A 295 10.42 1.30 10.95
N MET A 296 10.23 0.00 10.78
CA MET A 296 9.27 -0.77 11.58
C MET A 296 9.99 -1.36 12.80
N GLU A 297 9.44 -1.12 13.99
CA GLU A 297 10.02 -1.56 15.26
C GLU A 297 9.02 -2.31 16.13
N CYS A 298 9.55 -3.22 16.95
CA CYS A 298 8.78 -3.92 17.97
C CYS A 298 8.42 -2.96 19.11
N ASN A 299 7.13 -2.83 19.46
CA ASN A 299 6.70 -2.00 20.59
C ASN A 299 7.16 -2.50 21.97
N ARG A 300 7.82 -3.66 22.06
CA ARG A 300 8.30 -4.24 23.32
C ARG A 300 9.80 -4.02 23.54
N CYS A 301 10.62 -4.21 22.50
CA CYS A 301 12.08 -4.11 22.61
C CYS A 301 12.70 -3.04 21.71
N HIS A 302 11.91 -2.33 20.89
CA HIS A 302 12.37 -1.34 19.90
C HIS A 302 13.34 -1.90 18.85
N GLY A 303 13.48 -3.22 18.77
CA GLY A 303 14.26 -3.90 17.74
C GLY A 303 13.60 -3.75 16.36
N ALA A 304 14.43 -3.66 15.32
CA ALA A 304 13.97 -3.57 13.94
C ALA A 304 13.23 -4.86 13.53
N LEU A 305 12.17 -4.72 12.76
CA LEU A 305 11.36 -5.85 12.30
C LEU A 305 11.67 -6.16 10.83
N ARG A 306 12.20 -7.35 10.57
CA ARG A 306 12.37 -7.90 9.22
C ARG A 306 11.53 -9.17 9.08
N ALA A 307 11.22 -9.56 7.85
CA ALA A 307 10.39 -10.74 7.57
C ALA A 307 10.90 -12.01 8.28
N GLN A 308 12.21 -12.21 8.30
CA GLN A 308 12.85 -13.36 8.95
C GLN A 308 12.79 -13.33 10.49
N ASP A 309 12.64 -12.14 11.08
CA ASP A 309 12.68 -11.93 12.53
C ASP A 309 11.29 -12.02 13.16
N VAL A 310 10.24 -12.24 12.36
CA VAL A 310 8.86 -12.31 12.81
C VAL A 310 8.29 -13.71 12.59
N ALA A 311 7.60 -14.22 13.60
CA ALA A 311 6.72 -15.37 13.48
C ALA A 311 5.27 -14.88 13.47
N ALA A 312 4.46 -15.42 12.57
CA ALA A 312 3.02 -15.21 12.53
C ALA A 312 2.34 -16.51 12.95
N GLU A 313 1.56 -16.47 14.03
CA GLU A 313 0.87 -17.61 14.65
C GLU A 313 -0.63 -17.35 14.81
#